data_AF-A0A220W6I5-F1
#
_entry.id   AF-A0A220W6I5-F1
#
_cell.length_a   1.000
_cell.length_b   1.000
_cell.length_c   1.000
_cell.angle_alpha   90.00
_cell.angle_beta   90.00
_cell.angle_gamma   90.00
#
_symmetry.space_group_name_H-M   'P 1'
#
loop_
_entity.id
_entity.type
_entity.pdbx_description
1 polymer ?
#
loop_
_entity_poly.entity_id
_entity_poly.type
_entity_poly.pdbx_seq_one_letter_code
_entity_poly.pdbx_strand_id
1 'polypeptide(L)'
;MHISNRMHPAFELEESIESAKSGLTRHKTGCNLDFEVSTFLDRPAVPSKGLKTVKQPELADKTADQATQLCTNCGICCDGSIFNSARLVPEDGAVTSPLRTSSDDGDDGLYLKIPCAALDNSRKCSVYPNRPEICGSFRCALLRKLDAGTISLSSARKKVELALEQREKTLEIVRQFVAVEDRDLRAIHREYLNLGDDPESDNQRLYKEGQLLLNALRRYLRKNFHPNSRFLEKT
;
A
#
# COMPACT_ATOMS: atom_id res chain seq x y z
N MET A 1 8.09 36.43 36.08
CA MET A 1 7.81 37.20 34.86
C MET A 1 7.28 36.25 33.79
N HIS A 2 6.01 36.45 33.41
CA HIS A 2 5.33 36.04 32.17
C HIS A 2 5.30 34.54 31.78
N ILE A 3 4.24 33.90 32.26
CA ILE A 3 3.64 32.68 31.71
C ILE A 3 2.85 33.09 30.47
N SER A 4 3.20 32.59 29.28
CA SER A 4 2.44 32.84 28.05
C SER A 4 1.57 31.63 27.72
N ASN A 5 0.30 31.80 28.05
CA ASN A 5 -0.84 30.96 27.73
C ASN A 5 -1.18 31.17 26.24
N ARG A 6 -1.21 30.12 25.40
CA ARG A 6 -1.77 30.23 24.04
C ARG A 6 -3.00 29.34 23.90
N MET A 7 -4.12 30.04 23.80
CA MET A 7 -5.48 29.59 23.53
C MET A 7 -5.60 28.86 22.19
N HIS A 8 -6.34 27.76 22.21
CA HIS A 8 -7.07 27.23 21.05
C HIS A 8 -8.20 28.19 20.64
N PRO A 9 -8.63 28.16 19.38
CA PRO A 9 -10.03 28.36 19.06
C PRO A 9 -10.65 27.08 18.47
N ALA A 10 -11.79 26.70 19.05
CA ALA A 10 -12.81 25.87 18.43
C ALA A 10 -13.81 26.79 17.70
N PHE A 11 -14.32 26.37 16.53
CA PHE A 11 -15.57 26.83 15.88
C PHE A 11 -15.84 25.90 14.67
N GLU A 12 -16.77 24.93 14.75
CA GLU A 12 -18.18 24.95 14.28
C GLU A 12 -18.31 25.21 12.75
N LEU A 13 -18.57 24.21 11.89
CA LEU A 13 -19.84 23.51 11.51
C LEU A 13 -20.67 24.22 10.41
N GLU A 14 -21.40 23.41 9.62
CA GLU A 14 -22.41 23.69 8.57
C GLU A 14 -21.91 23.67 7.11
N GLU A 15 -22.21 22.60 6.37
CA GLU A 15 -23.44 22.30 5.60
C GLU A 15 -23.56 23.06 4.27
N SER A 16 -23.52 22.31 3.17
CA SER A 16 -24.19 22.65 1.91
C SER A 16 -24.28 21.42 1.01
N ILE A 17 -25.42 20.73 1.09
CA ILE A 17 -25.94 19.81 0.08
C ILE A 17 -26.98 20.62 -0.70
N GLU A 18 -26.79 20.89 -1.99
CA GLU A 18 -27.87 20.78 -3.00
C GLU A 18 -27.43 21.02 -4.45
N SER A 19 -28.11 20.28 -5.34
CA SER A 19 -28.44 20.61 -6.72
C SER A 19 -27.43 20.37 -7.84
N ALA A 20 -27.64 19.25 -8.56
CA ALA A 20 -27.76 19.26 -10.03
C ALA A 20 -28.31 17.91 -10.54
N LYS A 21 -29.64 17.74 -10.49
CA LYS A 21 -30.39 16.83 -11.36
C LYS A 21 -31.15 17.68 -12.36
N SER A 22 -30.74 17.70 -13.63
CA SER A 22 -31.63 17.95 -14.78
C SER A 22 -30.90 17.61 -16.08
N GLY A 23 -31.59 16.96 -17.03
CA GLY A 23 -31.05 16.72 -18.37
C GLY A 23 -31.35 15.35 -18.99
N LEU A 24 -32.54 14.80 -18.79
CA LEU A 24 -33.04 13.68 -19.60
C LEU A 24 -33.76 14.27 -20.83
N THR A 25 -33.10 14.29 -21.98
CA THR A 25 -33.75 14.53 -23.28
C THR A 25 -33.64 13.30 -24.16
N ARG A 26 -34.82 12.72 -24.43
CA ARG A 26 -35.06 11.66 -25.40
C ARG A 26 -34.72 12.17 -26.80
N HIS A 27 -33.94 11.41 -27.57
CA HIS A 27 -34.06 11.39 -29.02
C HIS A 27 -34.17 9.94 -29.51
N LYS A 28 -35.38 9.62 -30.00
CA LYS A 28 -35.67 8.45 -30.83
C LYS A 28 -35.52 8.86 -32.29
N THR A 29 -34.64 8.20 -33.02
CA THR A 29 -34.67 7.93 -34.47
C THR A 29 -33.71 6.75 -34.64
N GLY A 30 -34.11 5.52 -34.95
CA GLY A 30 -34.94 5.16 -36.09
C GLY A 30 -34.04 4.95 -37.30
N CYS A 31 -33.38 3.79 -37.41
CA CYS A 31 -32.97 3.23 -38.69
C CYS A 31 -32.71 1.72 -38.54
N ASN A 32 -33.69 0.94 -38.99
CA ASN A 32 -33.52 -0.44 -39.42
C ASN A 32 -32.57 -0.45 -40.61
N LEU A 33 -31.66 -1.41 -40.67
CA LEU A 33 -31.20 -1.97 -41.92
C LEU A 33 -30.90 -3.44 -41.68
N ASP A 34 -31.82 -4.23 -42.23
CA ASP A 34 -31.77 -5.67 -42.40
C ASP A 34 -30.51 -6.07 -43.16
N PHE A 35 -29.84 -7.13 -42.72
CA PHE A 35 -28.90 -7.86 -43.57
C PHE A 35 -29.12 -9.37 -43.39
N GLU A 36 -29.97 -9.91 -44.24
CA GLU A 36 -30.17 -11.34 -44.41
C GLU A 36 -28.98 -11.98 -45.15
N VAL A 37 -28.39 -12.97 -44.48
CA VAL A 37 -28.07 -14.33 -44.94
C VAL A 37 -27.81 -14.56 -46.44
N SER A 38 -26.62 -15.07 -46.78
CA SER A 38 -26.50 -16.23 -47.67
C SER A 38 -25.15 -16.98 -47.56
N THR A 39 -25.26 -18.24 -47.15
CA THR A 39 -24.60 -19.43 -47.74
C THR A 39 -23.06 -19.49 -47.84
N PHE A 40 -22.46 -20.32 -46.98
CA PHE A 40 -21.40 -21.23 -47.43
C PHE A 40 -21.44 -22.52 -46.59
N LEU A 41 -22.10 -23.54 -47.13
CA LEU A 41 -22.04 -24.92 -46.66
C LEU A 41 -20.81 -25.61 -47.24
N ASP A 42 -20.45 -26.73 -46.61
CA ASP A 42 -19.44 -27.73 -46.96
C ASP A 42 -17.99 -27.48 -46.51
N ARG A 43 -17.72 -27.81 -45.23
CA ARG A 43 -16.43 -28.36 -44.80
C ARG A 43 -16.63 -29.79 -44.26
N PRO A 44 -15.85 -30.78 -44.73
CA PRO A 44 -15.99 -32.16 -44.29
C PRO A 44 -15.59 -32.34 -42.83
N ALA A 45 -16.35 -33.20 -42.14
CA ALA A 45 -16.13 -33.63 -40.78
C ALA A 45 -14.76 -34.31 -40.61
N VAL A 46 -13.93 -33.80 -39.72
CA VAL A 46 -12.68 -34.44 -39.29
C VAL A 46 -13.00 -35.45 -38.19
N PRO A 47 -12.57 -36.72 -38.28
CA PRO A 47 -12.85 -37.71 -37.26
C PRO A 47 -12.13 -37.38 -35.94
N SER A 48 -12.92 -37.24 -34.88
CA SER A 48 -12.49 -37.01 -33.50
C SER A 48 -11.77 -38.25 -32.93
N LYS A 49 -10.44 -38.28 -33.03
CA LYS A 49 -9.61 -39.11 -32.15
C LYS A 49 -9.23 -38.29 -30.93
N GLY A 50 -9.57 -38.83 -29.76
CA GLY A 50 -9.55 -38.16 -28.47
C GLY A 50 -8.25 -37.42 -28.16
N LEU A 51 -8.36 -36.11 -27.98
CA LEU A 51 -7.43 -35.33 -27.19
C LEU A 51 -7.99 -35.28 -25.76
N LYS A 52 -7.33 -35.99 -24.85
CA LYS A 52 -7.35 -35.63 -23.43
C LYS A 52 -6.41 -34.44 -23.28
N THR A 53 -6.91 -33.28 -22.89
CA THR A 53 -6.07 -32.15 -22.48
C THR A 53 -6.68 -31.41 -21.30
N VAL A 54 -6.18 -31.82 -20.13
CA VAL A 54 -5.78 -31.03 -18.94
C VAL A 54 -6.51 -29.71 -18.66
N LYS A 55 -7.20 -29.70 -17.51
CA LYS A 55 -7.76 -28.54 -16.80
C LYS A 55 -6.64 -27.68 -16.22
N GLN A 56 -6.41 -26.47 -16.73
CA GLN A 56 -5.59 -25.46 -16.04
C GLN A 56 -6.17 -24.03 -16.22
N PRO A 57 -6.92 -23.56 -15.20
CA PRO A 57 -6.84 -22.17 -14.74
C PRO A 57 -6.64 -22.02 -13.21
N GLU A 58 -6.71 -23.10 -12.42
CA GLU A 58 -6.86 -23.04 -10.96
C GLU A 58 -5.63 -22.50 -10.18
N LEU A 59 -4.42 -22.52 -10.74
CA LEU A 59 -3.21 -22.14 -9.99
C LEU A 59 -2.96 -20.64 -9.96
N ALA A 60 -3.23 -19.92 -11.07
CA ALA A 60 -3.05 -18.48 -11.16
C ALA A 60 -4.16 -17.73 -10.38
N ASP A 61 -5.37 -18.27 -10.38
CA ASP A 61 -6.50 -17.75 -9.60
C ASP A 61 -6.23 -17.85 -8.10
N LYS A 62 -5.67 -18.99 -7.66
CA LYS A 62 -5.32 -19.22 -6.26
C LYS A 62 -4.22 -18.28 -5.77
N THR A 63 -3.19 -17.97 -6.56
CA THR A 63 -2.12 -17.04 -6.11
C THR A 63 -2.60 -15.60 -6.02
N ALA A 64 -3.45 -15.14 -6.94
CA ALA A 64 -4.05 -13.80 -6.89
C ALA A 64 -4.91 -13.58 -5.63
N ASP A 65 -5.66 -14.61 -5.22
CA ASP A 65 -6.40 -14.63 -3.96
C ASP A 65 -5.47 -14.54 -2.74
N GLN A 66 -4.39 -15.34 -2.70
CA GLN A 66 -3.44 -15.32 -1.58
C GLN A 66 -2.70 -13.97 -1.46
N ALA A 67 -2.36 -13.33 -2.58
CA ALA A 67 -1.77 -11.99 -2.60
C ALA A 67 -2.72 -10.97 -1.97
N THR A 68 -4.00 -11.01 -2.38
CA THR A 68 -5.06 -10.17 -1.83
C THR A 68 -5.21 -10.38 -0.33
N GLN A 69 -5.27 -11.64 0.11
CA GLN A 69 -5.35 -11.99 1.52
C GLN A 69 -4.14 -11.54 2.34
N LEU A 70 -2.93 -11.55 1.77
CA LEU A 70 -1.74 -11.08 2.47
C LEU A 70 -1.78 -9.56 2.62
N CYS A 71 -1.97 -8.83 1.52
CA CYS A 71 -1.89 -7.37 1.52
C CYS A 71 -2.99 -6.71 2.36
N THR A 72 -4.21 -7.23 2.32
CA THR A 72 -5.35 -6.71 3.11
C THR A 72 -5.19 -6.87 4.62
N ASN A 73 -4.25 -7.71 5.07
CA ASN A 73 -3.93 -7.94 6.48
C ASN A 73 -2.50 -7.49 6.86
N CYS A 74 -1.77 -6.83 5.96
CA CYS A 74 -0.34 -6.52 6.15
C CYS A 74 -0.09 -5.05 6.50
N GLY A 75 -0.50 -4.11 5.65
CA GLY A 75 -0.36 -2.66 5.91
C GLY A 75 1.07 -2.08 5.97
N ILE A 76 2.14 -2.90 5.99
CA ILE A 76 3.55 -2.45 6.19
C ILE A 76 4.05 -1.46 5.13
N CYS A 77 3.52 -1.52 3.90
CA CYS A 77 3.88 -0.55 2.86
C CYS A 77 3.08 0.76 3.00
N CYS A 78 1.90 0.69 3.62
CA CYS A 78 1.00 1.82 3.81
C CYS A 78 1.35 2.63 5.08
N ASP A 79 1.91 1.99 6.11
CA ASP A 79 2.25 2.63 7.41
C ASP A 79 3.62 3.35 7.43
N GLY A 80 4.25 3.50 6.27
CA GLY A 80 5.54 4.17 6.12
C GLY A 80 6.76 3.38 6.59
N SER A 81 6.63 2.07 6.85
CA SER A 81 7.76 1.26 7.31
C SER A 81 8.80 0.96 6.22
N ILE A 82 8.41 0.89 4.94
CA ILE A 82 9.29 0.48 3.84
C ILE A 82 9.82 1.65 3.03
N PHE A 83 8.94 2.58 2.66
CA PHE A 83 9.25 3.75 1.87
C PHE A 83 8.48 4.96 2.40
N ASN A 84 8.96 6.15 2.06
CA ASN A 84 8.42 7.42 2.51
C ASN A 84 7.68 8.19 1.41
N SER A 85 7.71 7.70 0.17
CA SER A 85 6.96 8.26 -0.95
C SER A 85 6.72 7.19 -2.02
N ALA A 86 5.65 7.34 -2.79
CA ALA A 86 5.36 6.54 -3.97
C ALA A 86 4.78 7.47 -5.06
N ARG A 87 5.50 7.64 -6.16
CA ARG A 87 5.09 8.54 -7.25
C ARG A 87 3.87 7.94 -7.95
N LEU A 88 2.82 8.74 -8.08
CA LEU A 88 1.63 8.38 -8.85
C LEU A 88 2.00 8.29 -10.33
N VAL A 89 1.41 7.33 -11.02
CA VAL A 89 1.50 7.20 -12.48
C VAL A 89 0.31 7.90 -13.15
N PRO A 90 0.36 8.21 -14.46
CA PRO A 90 -0.77 8.86 -15.15
C PRO A 90 -2.12 8.14 -14.96
N GLU A 91 -2.09 6.81 -14.86
CA GLU A 91 -3.25 5.94 -14.61
C GLU A 91 -3.88 6.18 -13.23
N ASP A 92 -3.14 6.76 -12.28
CA ASP A 92 -3.60 7.12 -10.94
C ASP A 92 -4.29 8.48 -10.88
N GLY A 93 -4.67 9.08 -12.02
CA GLY A 93 -5.25 10.43 -12.07
C GLY A 93 -6.50 10.64 -11.22
N ALA A 94 -7.20 9.58 -10.82
CA ALA A 94 -8.35 9.62 -9.91
C ALA A 94 -7.99 9.77 -8.43
N VAL A 95 -6.70 9.64 -8.05
CA VAL A 95 -6.26 9.79 -6.66
C VAL A 95 -6.26 11.26 -6.26
N THR A 96 -7.05 11.62 -5.26
CA THR A 96 -7.20 12.99 -4.77
C THR A 96 -6.68 13.16 -3.34
N SER A 97 -6.59 14.41 -2.87
CA SER A 97 -6.39 14.69 -1.45
C SER A 97 -7.51 14.01 -0.62
N PRO A 98 -7.21 13.44 0.57
CA PRO A 98 -5.94 13.47 1.30
C PRO A 98 -4.95 12.34 0.94
N LEU A 99 -5.22 11.51 -0.08
CA LEU A 99 -4.38 10.37 -0.44
C LEU A 99 -3.12 10.73 -1.21
N ARG A 100 -3.07 11.92 -1.82
CA ARG A 100 -1.89 12.43 -2.55
C ARG A 100 -1.32 13.71 -1.96
N THR A 101 -0.04 13.94 -2.26
CA THR A 101 0.73 15.16 -1.98
C THR A 101 1.55 15.54 -3.21
N SER A 102 1.94 16.81 -3.32
CA SER A 102 2.97 17.27 -4.26
C SER A 102 4.37 17.01 -3.71
N SER A 103 5.38 17.03 -4.58
CA SER A 103 6.77 17.10 -4.15
C SER A 103 7.11 18.49 -3.59
N ASP A 104 7.97 18.53 -2.57
CA ASP A 104 8.53 19.78 -2.05
C ASP A 104 9.84 20.18 -2.78
N ASP A 105 10.40 19.25 -3.58
CA ASP A 105 11.74 19.39 -4.21
C ASP A 105 11.68 20.02 -5.62
N GLY A 106 10.59 20.68 -5.99
CA GLY A 106 10.41 21.28 -7.32
C GLY A 106 10.13 20.28 -8.46
N ASP A 107 9.83 19.03 -8.13
CA ASP A 107 9.26 18.05 -9.08
C ASP A 107 7.75 18.28 -9.19
N ASP A 108 7.23 18.43 -10.40
CA ASP A 108 5.79 18.56 -10.68
C ASP A 108 5.02 17.23 -10.47
N GLY A 109 5.69 16.20 -9.95
CA GLY A 109 5.13 14.91 -9.64
C GLY A 109 4.13 14.93 -8.47
N LEU A 110 3.11 14.09 -8.60
CA LEU A 110 2.21 13.74 -7.51
C LEU A 110 2.64 12.43 -6.88
N TYR A 111 2.50 12.36 -5.55
CA TYR A 111 2.92 11.22 -4.76
C TYR A 111 1.78 10.78 -3.85
N LEU A 112 1.71 9.48 -3.55
CA LEU A 112 0.91 9.03 -2.42
C LEU A 112 1.49 9.61 -1.12
N LYS A 113 0.60 10.14 -0.28
CA LYS A 113 0.95 10.52 1.08
C LYS A 113 1.20 9.25 1.89
N ILE A 114 2.35 9.18 2.57
CA ILE A 114 2.72 8.08 3.45
C ILE A 114 3.06 8.65 4.84
N PRO A 115 2.49 8.15 5.95
CA PRO A 115 1.51 7.06 6.05
C PRO A 115 0.22 7.30 5.24
N CYS A 116 -0.30 6.23 4.66
CA CYS A 116 -1.42 6.28 3.72
C CYS A 116 -2.74 6.51 4.46
N ALA A 117 -3.47 7.57 4.11
CA ALA A 117 -4.75 7.90 4.73
C ALA A 117 -5.86 6.87 4.44
N ALA A 118 -5.69 5.98 3.47
CA ALA A 118 -6.62 4.87 3.23
C ALA A 118 -6.42 3.68 4.18
N LEU A 119 -5.32 3.63 4.94
CA LEU A 119 -5.07 2.60 5.93
C LEU A 119 -5.86 2.90 7.21
N ASP A 120 -6.85 2.08 7.52
CA ASP A 120 -7.66 2.25 8.73
C ASP A 120 -6.94 1.79 10.02
N ASN A 121 -7.58 2.01 11.16
CA ASN A 121 -7.07 1.60 12.48
C ASN A 121 -6.93 0.08 12.64
N SER A 122 -7.66 -0.71 11.84
CA SER A 122 -7.53 -2.17 11.75
C SER A 122 -6.49 -2.62 10.72
N ARG A 123 -5.73 -1.67 10.16
CA ARG A 123 -4.69 -1.86 9.14
C ARG A 123 -5.19 -2.45 7.82
N LYS A 124 -6.46 -2.18 7.51
CA LYS A 124 -7.08 -2.54 6.24
C LYS A 124 -7.11 -1.32 5.33
N CYS A 125 -6.85 -1.54 4.06
CA CYS A 125 -6.96 -0.49 3.05
C CYS A 125 -8.44 -0.31 2.68
N SER A 126 -8.99 0.86 3.00
CA SER A 126 -10.38 1.24 2.70
C SER A 126 -10.71 1.30 1.20
N VAL A 127 -9.68 1.49 0.36
CA VAL A 127 -9.82 1.55 -1.11
C VAL A 127 -9.22 0.33 -1.81
N TYR A 128 -8.98 -0.78 -1.13
CA TYR A 128 -8.24 -1.93 -1.70
C TYR A 128 -8.76 -2.43 -3.07
N PRO A 129 -10.09 -2.55 -3.31
CA PRO A 129 -10.62 -2.94 -4.62
C PRO A 129 -10.36 -1.93 -5.73
N ASN A 130 -10.27 -0.64 -5.37
CA ASN A 130 -10.06 0.49 -6.27
C ASN A 130 -8.69 1.15 -6.04
N ARG A 131 -7.70 0.36 -5.62
CA ARG A 131 -6.39 0.89 -5.23
C ARG A 131 -5.69 1.50 -6.44
N PRO A 132 -4.84 2.53 -6.23
CA PRO A 132 -4.00 3.09 -7.28
C PRO A 132 -3.16 2.01 -7.99
N GLU A 133 -2.91 2.19 -9.27
CA GLU A 133 -2.02 1.38 -10.11
C GLU A 133 -0.62 1.26 -9.50
N ILE A 134 -0.07 2.34 -8.92
CA ILE A 134 1.21 2.25 -8.20
C ILE A 134 1.15 1.27 -7.01
N CYS A 135 0.00 1.17 -6.32
CA CYS A 135 -0.19 0.19 -5.24
C CYS A 135 -0.44 -1.23 -5.79
N GLY A 136 -1.12 -1.35 -6.92
CA GLY A 136 -1.43 -2.63 -7.55
C GLY A 136 -0.24 -3.32 -8.22
N SER A 137 0.63 -2.53 -8.84
CA SER A 137 1.84 -2.98 -9.51
C SER A 137 2.99 -3.29 -8.54
N PHE A 138 3.02 -2.65 -7.37
CA PHE A 138 4.09 -2.85 -6.40
C PHE A 138 4.07 -4.24 -5.76
N ARG A 139 5.18 -4.96 -5.87
CA ARG A 139 5.40 -6.27 -5.23
C ARG A 139 6.57 -6.21 -4.25
N CYS A 140 6.27 -6.15 -2.96
CA CYS A 140 7.28 -6.24 -1.91
C CYS A 140 7.99 -7.61 -1.92
N ALA A 141 9.18 -7.72 -1.34
CA ALA A 141 9.95 -8.97 -1.38
C ALA A 141 9.21 -10.17 -0.76
N LEU A 142 8.36 -9.94 0.24
CA LEU A 142 7.54 -11.00 0.84
C LEU A 142 6.46 -11.49 -0.14
N LEU A 143 5.78 -10.55 -0.79
CA LEU A 143 4.74 -10.86 -1.78
C LEU A 143 5.32 -11.55 -3.00
N ARG A 144 6.49 -11.10 -3.50
CA ARG A 144 7.23 -11.79 -4.58
C ARG A 144 7.53 -13.25 -4.23
N LYS A 145 7.92 -13.53 -2.97
CA LYS A 145 8.18 -14.90 -2.51
C LYS A 145 6.91 -15.75 -2.46
N LEU A 146 5.78 -15.15 -2.05
CA LEU A 146 4.48 -15.82 -2.01
C LEU A 146 3.98 -16.11 -3.43
N ASP A 147 4.04 -15.12 -4.33
CA ASP A 147 3.66 -15.24 -5.74
C ASP A 147 4.49 -16.34 -6.43
N ALA A 148 5.79 -16.46 -6.10
CA ALA A 148 6.69 -17.50 -6.59
C ALA A 148 6.51 -18.87 -5.90
N GLY A 149 5.61 -19.01 -4.92
CA GLY A 149 5.41 -20.24 -4.16
C GLY A 149 6.56 -20.65 -3.25
N THR A 150 7.57 -19.80 -3.06
CA THR A 150 8.75 -20.07 -2.21
C THR A 150 8.45 -19.96 -0.71
N ILE A 151 7.30 -19.40 -0.36
CA ILE A 151 6.79 -19.31 1.01
C ILE A 151 5.27 -19.52 1.00
N SER A 152 4.73 -20.20 2.01
CA SER A 152 3.29 -20.33 2.20
C SER A 152 2.66 -19.02 2.70
N LEU A 153 1.35 -18.81 2.47
CA LEU A 153 0.64 -17.67 3.05
C LEU A 153 0.73 -17.63 4.57
N SER A 154 0.64 -18.78 5.25
CA SER A 154 0.79 -18.88 6.71
C SER A 154 2.17 -18.41 7.19
N SER A 155 3.23 -18.78 6.48
CA SER A 155 4.59 -18.36 6.81
C SER A 155 4.81 -16.88 6.49
N ALA A 156 4.16 -16.36 5.44
CA ALA A 156 4.18 -14.94 5.12
C ALA A 156 3.45 -14.11 6.21
N ARG A 157 2.29 -14.57 6.68
CA ARG A 157 1.55 -13.93 7.80
C ARG A 157 2.39 -13.84 9.07
N LYS A 158 3.10 -14.91 9.45
CA LYS A 158 4.04 -14.87 10.59
C LYS A 158 5.14 -13.82 10.45
N LYS A 159 5.62 -13.58 9.22
CA LYS A 159 6.61 -12.52 8.95
C LYS A 159 6.01 -11.13 9.08
N VAL A 160 4.75 -10.97 8.66
CA VAL A 160 3.99 -9.74 8.87
C VAL A 160 3.86 -9.51 10.38
N GLU A 161 3.23 -10.43 11.10
CA GLU A 161 3.01 -10.36 12.56
C GLU A 161 4.27 -9.93 13.33
N LEU A 162 5.40 -10.60 13.08
CA LEU A 162 6.67 -10.25 13.72
C LEU A 162 7.15 -8.83 13.37
N ALA A 163 6.98 -8.38 12.14
CA ALA A 163 7.32 -7.00 11.77
C ALA A 163 6.43 -5.99 12.49
N LEU A 164 5.15 -6.31 12.70
CA LEU A 164 4.19 -5.43 13.37
C LEU A 164 4.52 -5.31 14.85
N GLU A 165 4.77 -6.45 15.49
CA GLU A 165 5.17 -6.52 16.89
C GLU A 165 6.48 -5.78 17.13
N GLN A 166 7.49 -5.98 16.27
CA GLN A 166 8.75 -5.25 16.37
C GLN A 166 8.57 -3.74 16.17
N ARG A 167 7.71 -3.34 15.23
CA ARG A 167 7.40 -1.92 14.98
C ARG A 167 6.76 -1.29 16.21
N GLU A 168 5.75 -1.93 16.78
CA GLU A 168 5.05 -1.45 17.96
C GLU A 168 6.00 -1.27 19.15
N LYS A 169 6.75 -2.32 19.51
CA LYS A 169 7.76 -2.27 20.58
C LYS A 169 8.81 -1.19 20.37
N THR A 170 9.27 -1.02 19.12
CA THR A 170 10.25 0.02 18.79
C THR A 170 9.65 1.41 19.02
N LEU A 171 8.42 1.64 18.53
CA LEU A 171 7.79 2.96 18.63
C LEU A 171 7.30 3.30 20.04
N GLU A 172 7.04 2.33 20.90
CA GLU A 172 6.76 2.55 22.33
C GLU A 172 7.92 3.23 23.05
N ILE A 173 9.16 2.86 22.71
CA ILE A 173 10.36 3.48 23.27
C ILE A 173 10.70 4.78 22.53
N VAL A 174 10.71 4.74 21.19
CA VAL A 174 11.13 5.88 20.37
C VAL A 174 10.24 7.11 20.55
N ARG A 175 8.94 6.93 20.81
CA ARG A 175 8.00 8.06 21.03
C ARG A 175 8.31 8.91 22.26
N GLN A 176 9.14 8.41 23.18
CA GLN A 176 9.58 9.19 24.34
C GLN A 176 10.61 10.27 23.98
N PHE A 177 11.18 10.19 22.78
CA PHE A 177 12.28 11.06 22.33
C PHE A 177 11.91 11.90 21.11
N VAL A 178 11.09 11.37 20.19
CA VAL A 178 10.68 12.03 18.94
C VAL A 178 9.21 11.74 18.64
N ALA A 179 8.55 12.63 17.91
CA ALA A 179 7.18 12.39 17.42
C ALA A 179 7.16 11.24 16.40
N VAL A 180 6.16 10.35 16.48
CA VAL A 180 6.05 9.15 15.62
C VAL A 180 4.77 9.08 14.80
N GLU A 181 3.74 9.83 15.21
CA GLU A 181 2.41 9.87 14.60
C GLU A 181 2.46 10.50 13.20
N ASP A 182 1.76 9.90 12.24
CA ASP A 182 1.71 10.35 10.84
C ASP A 182 3.07 10.52 10.16
N ARG A 183 4.06 9.72 10.58
CA ARG A 183 5.43 9.76 10.04
C ARG A 183 5.89 8.41 9.51
N ASP A 184 6.71 8.48 8.46
CA ASP A 184 7.42 7.31 7.96
C ASP A 184 8.62 6.94 8.84
N LEU A 185 9.02 5.66 8.78
CA LEU A 185 10.10 5.13 9.62
C LEU A 185 11.46 5.77 9.35
N ARG A 186 11.71 6.26 8.13
CA ARG A 186 12.97 6.92 7.77
C ARG A 186 13.05 8.30 8.42
N ALA A 187 11.96 9.07 8.44
CA ALA A 187 11.89 10.35 9.12
C ALA A 187 12.10 10.20 10.63
N ILE A 188 11.39 9.25 11.26
CA ILE A 188 11.54 8.93 12.69
C ILE A 188 12.99 8.56 13.01
N HIS A 189 13.58 7.65 12.24
CA HIS A 189 14.95 7.19 12.49
C HIS A 189 16.00 8.29 12.31
N ARG A 190 15.82 9.18 11.32
CA ARG A 190 16.73 10.31 11.13
C ARG A 190 16.68 11.26 12.32
N GLU A 191 15.49 11.63 12.77
CA GLU A 191 15.33 12.55 13.90
C GLU A 191 15.86 11.93 15.19
N TYR A 192 15.55 10.66 15.45
CA TYR A 192 16.02 9.95 16.62
C TYR A 192 17.55 9.92 16.71
N LEU A 193 18.25 9.66 15.60
CA LEU A 193 19.72 9.67 15.58
C LEU A 193 20.31 11.08 15.71
N ASN A 194 19.59 12.11 15.28
CA ASN A 194 20.05 13.51 15.37
C ASN A 194 20.06 14.04 16.81
N LEU A 195 19.35 13.39 17.74
CA LEU A 195 19.42 13.72 19.16
C LEU A 195 20.84 13.53 19.72
N GLY A 196 21.61 12.58 19.18
CA GLY A 196 22.92 12.20 19.69
C GLY A 196 22.85 11.33 20.96
N ASP A 197 23.95 10.64 21.28
CA ASP A 197 24.09 9.94 22.56
C ASP A 197 24.61 10.96 23.58
N ASP A 198 23.81 11.21 24.62
CA ASP A 198 24.23 11.99 25.79
C ASP A 198 24.46 11.02 26.96
N PRO A 199 25.73 10.76 27.33
CA PRO A 199 26.05 9.84 28.40
C PRO A 199 25.68 10.31 29.80
N GLU A 200 25.38 11.59 29.97
CA GLU A 200 24.96 12.17 31.24
C GLU A 200 23.43 12.20 31.38
N SER A 201 22.69 11.82 30.34
CA SER A 201 21.24 11.76 30.35
C SER A 201 20.71 10.62 31.22
N ASP A 202 19.75 10.93 32.10
CA ASP A 202 19.01 9.93 32.89
C ASP A 202 18.34 8.85 32.02
N ASN A 203 18.06 9.16 30.75
CA ASN A 203 17.41 8.25 29.81
C ASN A 203 18.38 7.53 28.87
N GLN A 204 19.71 7.60 29.09
CA GLN A 204 20.70 7.04 28.17
C GLN A 204 20.47 5.56 27.85
N ARG A 205 20.14 4.75 28.87
CA ARG A 205 19.87 3.32 28.69
C ARG A 205 18.70 3.09 27.73
N LEU A 206 17.61 3.85 27.92
CA LEU A 206 16.42 3.75 27.10
C LEU A 206 16.66 4.27 25.68
N TYR A 207 17.46 5.33 25.54
CA TYR A 207 17.89 5.82 24.23
C TYR A 207 18.66 4.75 23.43
N LYS A 208 19.62 4.06 24.08
CA LYS A 208 20.39 2.97 23.47
C LYS A 208 19.51 1.78 23.10
N GLU A 209 18.53 1.45 23.94
CA GLU A 209 17.55 0.41 23.64
C GLU A 209 16.70 0.76 22.41
N GLY A 210 16.16 1.97 22.33
CA GLY A 210 15.43 2.45 21.16
C GLY A 210 16.29 2.43 19.90
N GLN A 211 17.56 2.83 19.99
CA GLN A 211 18.51 2.78 18.87
C GLN A 211 18.73 1.34 18.38
N LEU A 212 18.89 0.39 19.30
CA LEU A 212 19.06 -1.03 18.98
C LEU A 212 17.80 -1.60 18.29
N LEU A 213 16.62 -1.36 18.86
CA LEU A 213 15.34 -1.84 18.33
C LEU A 213 15.06 -1.27 16.95
N LEU A 214 15.32 0.02 16.75
CA LEU A 214 15.10 0.69 15.48
C LEU A 214 16.02 0.15 14.38
N ASN A 215 17.28 -0.12 14.70
CA ASN A 215 18.22 -0.77 13.78
C ASN A 215 17.82 -2.22 13.48
N ALA A 216 17.37 -2.97 14.49
CA ALA A 216 16.89 -4.35 14.32
C ALA A 216 15.64 -4.41 13.41
N LEU A 217 14.66 -3.54 13.65
CA LEU A 217 13.45 -3.41 12.84
C LEU A 217 13.79 -3.07 11.38
N ARG A 218 14.60 -2.04 11.15
CA ARG A 218 15.02 -1.65 9.78
C ARG A 218 15.72 -2.80 9.06
N ARG A 219 16.59 -3.55 9.75
CA ARG A 219 17.24 -4.74 9.20
C ARG A 219 16.24 -5.84 8.85
N TYR A 220 15.26 -6.10 9.73
CA TYR A 220 14.22 -7.09 9.48
C TYR A 220 13.35 -6.73 8.28
N LEU A 221 12.90 -5.47 8.20
CA LEU A 221 12.10 -4.93 7.11
C LEU A 221 12.85 -5.02 5.77
N ARG A 222 14.12 -4.59 5.76
CA ARG A 222 14.98 -4.68 4.56
C ARG A 222 15.15 -6.12 4.06
N LYS A 223 15.30 -7.09 4.97
CA LYS A 223 15.50 -8.50 4.62
C LYS A 223 14.24 -9.16 4.06
N ASN A 224 13.06 -8.81 4.57
CA ASN A 224 11.83 -9.55 4.28
C ASN A 224 10.88 -8.82 3.32
N PHE A 225 10.89 -7.49 3.26
CA PHE A 225 9.86 -6.70 2.57
C PHE A 225 10.42 -5.79 1.47
N HIS A 226 11.63 -5.26 1.62
CA HIS A 226 12.18 -4.33 0.63
C HIS A 226 12.49 -5.07 -0.70
N PRO A 227 12.01 -4.60 -1.87
CA PRO A 227 12.12 -5.33 -3.14
C PRO A 227 13.56 -5.63 -3.58
N ASN A 228 14.50 -4.76 -3.21
CA ASN A 228 15.95 -4.93 -3.44
C ASN A 228 16.67 -5.74 -2.33
N SER A 229 15.95 -6.58 -1.58
CA SER A 229 16.62 -7.54 -0.69
C SER A 229 17.46 -8.46 -1.58
N ARG A 230 18.79 -8.51 -1.36
CA ARG A 230 19.84 -9.21 -2.13
C ARG A 230 19.63 -10.73 -2.41
N PHE A 231 18.44 -11.27 -2.16
CA PHE A 231 18.10 -12.68 -2.27
C PHE A 231 17.28 -13.04 -3.53
N LEU A 232 17.12 -12.13 -4.50
CA LEU A 232 16.34 -12.37 -5.73
C LEU A 232 17.18 -12.35 -7.02
N GLU A 233 18.52 -12.28 -6.93
CA GLU A 233 19.43 -12.32 -8.09
C GLU A 233 20.10 -13.69 -8.25
N LYS A 234 19.32 -14.78 -8.18
CA LYS A 234 19.77 -16.09 -8.65
C LYS A 234 18.65 -16.76 -9.45
N THR A 235 18.57 -16.35 -10.70
CA THR A 235 18.05 -17.15 -11.82
C THR A 235 18.89 -16.80 -13.03
#